data_AF-A0A1G9YCY8-F1
#
_entry.id   AF-A0A1G9YCY8-F1
#
_cell.length_a   1.000
_cell.length_b   1.000
_cell.length_c   1.000
_cell.angle_alpha   90.00
_cell.angle_beta   90.00
_cell.angle_gamma   90.00
#
_symmetry.space_group_name_H-M   'P 1'
#
loop_
_entity.id
_entity.type
_entity.pdbx_description
1 polymer ?
#
loop_
_entity_poly.entity_id
_entity_poly.type
_entity_poly.pdbx_seq_one_letter_code
_entity_poly.pdbx_strand_id
1 'polypeptide(L)' 'MARVRSPLVAAIEREGDRVTMPGSVSAARLMQHFIGQRP' A
#
# COMPACT_ATOMS: atom_id res chain seq x y z
N MET A 1 -23.65 -9.66 -4.01
CA MET A 1 -22.25 -9.58 -3.52
C MET A 1 -21.91 -8.12 -3.25
N ALA A 2 -21.53 -7.77 -2.01
CA ALA A 2 -21.11 -6.41 -1.70
C ALA A 2 -19.73 -6.14 -2.34
N ARG A 3 -19.63 -5.10 -3.16
CA ARG A 3 -18.35 -4.68 -3.75
C ARG A 3 -17.60 -3.88 -2.69
N VAL A 4 -16.67 -4.52 -1.99
CA VAL A 4 -15.83 -3.81 -1.00
C VAL A 4 -14.88 -2.88 -1.77
N ARG A 5 -15.08 -1.57 -1.64
CA ARG A 5 -14.10 -0.59 -2.12
C ARG A 5 -12.98 -0.51 -1.11
N SER A 6 -11.77 -0.88 -1.54
CA SER A 6 -10.57 -0.68 -0.73
C SER A 6 -10.03 0.74 -0.98
N PRO A 7 -9.64 1.48 0.07
CA PRO A 7 -8.95 2.75 -0.10
C PRO A 7 -7.68 2.57 -0.94
N LEU A 8 -7.41 3.55 -1.81
CA LEU A 8 -6.13 3.65 -2.51
C LEU A 8 -5.15 4.43 -1.63
N VAL A 9 -3.94 3.90 -1.48
CA VAL A 9 -2.86 4.55 -0.72
C VAL A 9 -1.66 4.81 -1.62
N ALA A 10 -0.99 5.94 -1.44
CA ALA A 10 0.24 6.27 -2.16
C ALA A 10 1.45 5.62 -1.46
N ALA A 11 2.35 5.03 -2.24
CA ALA A 11 3.67 4.65 -1.77
C ALA A 11 4.57 5.89 -1.84
N ILE A 12 5.20 6.24 -0.72
CA ILE A 12 6.12 7.38 -0.62
C ILE A 12 7.46 6.84 -0.13
N GLU A 13 8.51 7.08 -0.91
CA GLU A 13 9.88 6.81 -0.51
C GLU A 13 10.54 8.12 -0.06
N ARG A 14 11.30 8.05 1.02
CA ARG A 14 12.06 9.18 1.55
C ARG A 14 13.52 8.77 1.76
N GLU A 15 14.42 9.54 1.17
CA GLU A 15 15.86 9.36 1.28
C GLU A 15 16.51 10.72 1.60
N GLY A 16 16.85 10.94 2.87
CA GLY A 16 17.23 12.26 3.36
C GLY A 16 16.13 13.29 3.08
N ASP A 17 16.49 14.35 2.36
CA ASP A 17 15.56 15.39 1.92
C ASP A 17 14.78 15.03 0.63
N ARG A 18 15.17 13.95 -0.06
CA ARG A 18 14.48 13.52 -1.28
C ARG A 18 13.20 12.75 -0.93
N VAL A 19 12.11 13.12 -1.60
CA VAL A 19 10.81 12.43 -1.51
C VAL A 19 10.33 12.06 -2.90
N THR A 20 9.97 10.80 -3.12
CA THR A 20 9.44 10.29 -4.39
C THR A 20 8.14 9.51 -4.17
N MET A 21 7.24 9.53 -5.16
CA MET A 21 6.00 8.74 -5.17
C MET A 21 6.06 7.71 -6.31
N PRO A 22 6.62 6.52 -6.08
CA PRO A 22 6.74 5.49 -7.12
C PRO A 22 5.39 4.96 -7.64
N GLY A 23 4.31 5.08 -6.85
CA GLY A 23 2.98 4.66 -7.30
C GLY A 23 1.96 4.59 -6.17
N SER A 24 0.88 3.85 -6.42
CA SER A 24 -0.21 3.63 -5.47
C SER A 24 -0.61 2.16 -5.38
N VAL A 25 -1.06 1.72 -4.21
CA VAL A 25 -1.49 0.36 -3.93
C VAL A 25 -2.81 0.39 -3.15
N SER A 26 -3.67 -0.63 -3.29
CA SER A 26 -4.86 -0.71 -2.43
C SER A 26 -4.46 -1.10 -1.00
N ALA A 27 -5.14 -0.52 -0.01
CA ALA A 27 -4.90 -0.85 1.38
C ALA A 27 -5.03 -2.36 1.64
N ALA A 28 -5.98 -3.04 0.99
CA ALA A 28 -6.16 -4.49 1.11
C ALA A 28 -4.92 -5.26 0.64
N ARG A 29 -4.33 -4.90 -0.51
CA ARG A 29 -3.14 -5.58 -1.04
C ARG A 29 -1.89 -5.29 -0.18
N LEU A 30 -1.81 -4.08 0.37
CA LEU A 30 -0.75 -3.71 1.32
C LEU A 30 -0.82 -4.55 2.60
N MET A 31 -2.00 -4.68 3.19
CA MET A 31 -2.20 -5.48 4.40
C MET A 31 -1.94 -6.98 4.15
N GLN A 32 -2.32 -7.51 2.99
CA GLN A 32 -1.98 -8.89 2.61
C GLN A 32 -0.47 -9.13 2.56
N HIS A 33 0.30 -8.17 2.05
CA HIS A 33 1.75 -8.30 1.98
C HIS A 33 2.40 -8.30 3.38
N PHE A 34 1.96 -7.43 4.29
CA PHE A 34 2.57 -7.30 5.63
C PHE A 34 2.03 -8.27 6.68
N ILE A 35 0.74 -8.62 6.61
CA ILE A 35 0.03 -9.41 7.63
C ILE A 35 -0.25 -10.83 7.12
N GLY A 36 -0.40 -10.99 5.79
CA GLY A 36 -0.68 -12.28 5.16
C GLY A 36 0.52 -13.22 5.04
N GLN A 37 1.72 -12.78 5.42
CA GLN A 37 2.89 -13.65 5.52
C GLN A 37 3.06 -14.13 6.96
N ARG A 38 2.32 -15.19 7.32
CA ARG A 38 2.75 -16.17 8.35
C ARG A 38 3.39 -17.37 7.63
N PRO A 39 4.36 -18.04 8.26
CA PRO A 39 5.45 -18.80 7.63
C PRO A 39 5.01 -19.92 6.68
#